data_AF-A0A7F8RVA5-F1
#
_entry.id   AF-A0A7F8RVA5-F1
#
_cell.length_a   1.000
_cell.length_b   1.000
_cell.length_c   1.000
_cell.angle_alpha   90.00
_cell.angle_beta   90.00
_cell.angle_gamma   90.00
#
_symmetry.space_group_name_H-M   'P 1'
#
loop_
_entity.id
_entity.type
_entity.pdbx_description
1 polymer ?
#
loop_
_entity_poly.entity_id
_entity_poly.type
_entity_poly.pdbx_seq_one_letter_code
_entity_poly.pdbx_strand_id
1 'polypeptide(L)'
;MRRTRAEVDATLQIAKLNAAELLPVVHCLGFGPGAGAAAGDFCLLELEPALCQQLEAGHSLVIRGDKDEQAVLCNKDKTYDLRTADTSNMLLFIPGCKTPDQLKMEETHCNIIHTEIFGFSNNYWELRRCRPKLKKLKKLLMENTYEGPDSQKEKDSNHSKYTTEDLLDQIQASEEEIMVQLQVLNACEIEGYWRILEFDYEMKLLNHVTQLVDSESWSFDKVPLNTCLQELGPLEPEEMIAHCLKCYGKKYVEEGEVYFALSADKICRATAQMLLQNAVKFNLAEFQEVWQQSVPEGMITSLDQLKRFVWREANHRCITH
;
A
#
# COMPACT_ATOMS: atom_id res chain seq x y z
N MET A 1 38.14 34.57 0.70
CA MET A 1 38.64 35.87 1.22
C MET A 1 37.53 36.50 2.05
N ARG A 2 37.77 36.86 3.31
CA ARG A 2 36.72 37.40 4.21
C ARG A 2 36.62 38.91 4.03
N ARG A 3 35.43 39.42 3.71
CA ARG A 3 35.18 40.86 3.51
C ARG A 3 35.34 41.65 4.81
N THR A 4 35.90 42.85 4.74
CA THR A 4 36.06 43.77 5.87
C THR A 4 34.91 44.78 5.96
N ARG A 5 34.79 45.49 7.08
CA ARG A 5 33.74 46.52 7.27
C ARG A 5 33.86 47.68 6.29
N ALA A 6 35.09 48.14 6.05
CA ALA A 6 35.35 49.20 5.08
C ALA A 6 34.87 48.83 3.67
N GLU A 7 35.07 47.57 3.25
CA GLU A 7 34.61 47.08 1.94
C GLU A 7 33.07 47.01 1.86
N VAL A 8 32.41 46.61 2.96
CA VAL A 8 30.95 46.59 3.05
C VAL A 8 30.38 48.00 2.96
N ASP A 9 30.91 48.94 3.75
CA ASP A 9 30.42 50.33 3.77
C ASP A 9 30.68 51.03 2.42
N ALA A 10 31.81 50.74 1.77
CA ALA A 10 32.07 51.20 0.40
C ALA A 10 31.05 50.62 -0.60
N THR A 11 30.67 49.36 -0.45
CA THR A 11 29.64 48.73 -1.30
C THR A 11 28.27 49.39 -1.10
N LEU A 12 27.90 49.71 0.15
CA LEU A 12 26.65 50.42 0.47
C LEU A 12 26.61 51.81 -0.17
N GLN A 13 27.72 52.55 -0.15
CA GLN A 13 27.83 53.85 -0.82
C GLN A 13 27.66 53.75 -2.33
N ILE A 14 28.31 52.77 -2.97
CA ILE A 14 28.17 52.53 -4.42
C ILE A 14 26.72 52.16 -4.76
N ALA A 15 26.09 51.32 -3.93
CA ALA A 15 24.70 50.90 -4.11
C ALA A 15 23.66 52.00 -3.78
N LYS A 16 24.09 53.16 -3.26
CA LYS A 16 23.23 54.27 -2.82
C LYS A 16 22.19 53.86 -1.78
N LEU A 17 22.53 52.91 -0.91
CA LEU A 17 21.64 52.46 0.17
C LEU A 17 21.83 53.31 1.43
N ASN A 18 20.72 53.63 2.10
CA ASN A 18 20.74 54.38 3.35
C ASN A 18 21.04 53.46 4.53
N ALA A 19 22.21 53.63 5.16
CA ALA A 19 22.63 52.79 6.28
C ALA A 19 21.70 52.90 7.51
N ALA A 20 20.98 54.01 7.68
CA ALA A 20 20.04 54.20 8.78
C ALA A 20 18.77 53.33 8.66
N GLU A 21 18.48 52.81 7.46
CA GLU A 21 17.32 51.94 7.19
C GLU A 21 17.67 50.45 7.30
N LEU A 22 18.95 50.12 7.56
CA LEU A 22 19.46 48.75 7.62
C LEU A 22 19.79 48.34 9.05
N LEU A 23 19.80 47.03 9.30
CA LEU A 23 20.34 46.49 10.55
C LEU A 23 21.86 46.69 10.61
N PRO A 24 22.43 46.94 11.80
CA PRO A 24 23.87 47.20 11.95
C PRO A 24 24.75 45.98 11.60
N VAL A 25 24.21 44.78 11.82
CA VAL A 25 24.87 43.50 11.54
C VAL A 25 24.79 43.17 10.05
N VAL A 26 25.92 42.85 9.43
CA VAL A 26 26.00 42.48 8.02
C VAL A 26 26.39 41.01 7.85
N HIS A 27 25.56 40.25 7.13
CA HIS A 27 25.88 38.89 6.73
C HIS A 27 26.66 38.90 5.40
N CYS A 28 27.93 38.55 5.45
CA CYS A 28 28.75 38.31 4.28
C CYS A 28 28.64 36.84 3.87
N LEU A 29 27.83 36.59 2.85
CA LEU A 29 27.67 35.26 2.25
C LEU A 29 28.79 35.00 1.26
N GLY A 30 29.41 33.82 1.34
CA GLY A 30 30.39 33.34 0.37
C GLY A 30 30.22 31.86 0.10
N PHE A 31 30.53 31.41 -1.11
CA PHE A 31 30.55 29.98 -1.42
C PHE A 31 31.78 29.34 -0.77
N GLY A 32 31.55 28.40 0.15
CA GLY A 32 32.62 27.61 0.75
C GLY A 32 33.23 26.65 -0.28
N PRO A 33 34.43 26.09 -0.01
CA PRO A 33 35.10 25.16 -0.93
C PRO A 33 34.28 23.88 -1.20
N GLY A 34 33.31 23.52 -0.35
CA GLY A 34 32.39 22.40 -0.56
C GLY A 34 31.08 22.75 -1.27
N ALA A 35 30.77 24.04 -1.51
CA ALA A 35 29.46 24.46 -2.00
C ALA A 35 29.16 24.05 -3.44
N GLY A 36 30.21 23.90 -4.26
CA GLY A 36 30.10 23.36 -5.62
C GLY A 36 30.10 21.83 -5.67
N ALA A 37 30.64 21.16 -4.65
CA ALA A 37 30.66 19.70 -4.54
C ALA A 37 29.32 19.14 -4.00
N ALA A 38 28.66 19.89 -3.11
CA ALA A 38 27.36 19.53 -2.54
C ALA A 38 26.16 19.83 -3.48
N ALA A 39 26.42 20.41 -4.66
CA ALA A 39 25.39 20.70 -5.66
C ALA A 39 24.88 19.39 -6.28
N GLY A 40 23.74 18.91 -5.76
CA GLY A 40 23.12 17.65 -6.17
C GLY A 40 23.02 16.60 -5.06
N ASP A 41 23.79 16.76 -3.98
CA ASP A 41 23.77 15.83 -2.83
C ASP A 41 22.61 16.09 -1.87
N PHE A 42 22.04 17.29 -1.91
CA PHE A 42 20.94 17.71 -1.05
C PHE A 42 19.73 18.12 -1.87
N CYS A 43 18.55 17.72 -1.43
CA CYS A 43 17.28 18.15 -1.98
C CYS A 43 16.40 18.74 -0.88
N LEU A 44 15.52 19.66 -1.27
CA LEU A 44 14.47 20.15 -0.40
C LEU A 44 13.23 19.30 -0.59
N LEU A 45 12.57 18.94 0.50
CA LEU A 45 11.30 18.24 0.51
C LEU A 45 10.30 19.07 1.30
N GLU A 46 9.22 19.48 0.66
CA GLU A 46 8.09 20.12 1.31
C GLU A 46 7.23 19.06 2.00
N LEU A 47 7.01 19.26 3.29
CA LEU A 47 6.26 18.35 4.15
C LEU A 47 5.11 19.09 4.81
N GLU A 48 3.93 18.47 4.83
CA GLU A 48 2.81 18.95 5.64
C GLU A 48 3.16 18.85 7.13
N PRO A 49 2.63 19.73 8.00
CA PRO A 49 2.95 19.75 9.43
C PRO A 49 2.78 18.40 10.14
N ALA A 50 1.79 17.61 9.73
CA ALA A 50 1.56 16.28 10.29
C ALA A 50 2.70 15.29 9.96
N LEU A 51 3.27 15.35 8.75
CA LEU A 51 4.41 14.53 8.36
C LEU A 51 5.69 14.98 9.05
N CYS A 52 5.88 16.29 9.24
CA CYS A 52 6.99 16.82 10.04
C CYS A 52 6.95 16.27 11.47
N GLN A 53 5.80 16.34 12.13
CA GLN A 53 5.63 15.79 13.48
C GLN A 53 5.91 14.30 13.55
N GLN A 54 5.53 13.54 12.51
CA GLN A 54 5.82 12.11 12.45
C GLN A 54 7.33 11.84 12.36
N LEU A 55 8.05 12.57 11.51
CA LEU A 55 9.51 12.47 11.40
C LEU A 55 10.21 12.88 12.70
N GLU A 56 9.78 13.98 13.31
CA GLU A 56 10.32 14.47 14.59
C GLU A 56 10.08 13.47 15.74
N ALA A 57 8.96 12.73 15.70
CA ALA A 57 8.68 11.65 16.63
C ALA A 57 9.50 10.37 16.37
N GLY A 58 10.33 10.34 15.33
CA GLY A 58 11.19 9.21 14.98
C GLY A 58 10.55 8.18 14.04
N HIS A 59 9.40 8.48 13.44
CA HIS A 59 8.85 7.64 12.38
C HIS A 59 9.65 7.80 11.08
N SER A 60 9.75 6.73 10.30
CA SER A 60 10.43 6.73 9.01
C SER A 60 9.47 6.98 7.85
N LEU A 61 10.00 7.60 6.79
CA LEU A 61 9.37 7.69 5.47
C LEU A 61 10.24 6.90 4.49
N VAL A 62 9.61 6.16 3.58
CA VAL A 62 10.30 5.27 2.65
C VAL A 62 9.94 5.66 1.23
N ILE A 63 10.94 5.81 0.37
CA ILE A 63 10.73 6.02 -1.07
C ILE A 63 10.61 4.66 -1.74
N ARG A 64 9.54 4.46 -2.52
CA ARG A 64 9.22 3.20 -3.19
C ARG A 64 8.96 3.41 -4.69
N GLY A 65 9.30 2.40 -5.49
CA GLY A 65 9.07 2.39 -6.94
C GLY A 65 10.20 1.71 -7.70
N ASP A 66 9.83 0.99 -8.77
CA ASP A 66 10.79 0.38 -9.67
C ASP A 66 11.53 1.43 -10.52
N LYS A 67 12.64 1.01 -11.13
CA LYS A 67 13.50 1.87 -11.98
C LYS A 67 12.76 2.56 -13.12
N ASP A 68 11.71 1.93 -13.63
CA ASP A 68 10.90 2.42 -14.76
C ASP A 68 9.62 3.15 -14.31
N GLU A 69 9.42 3.32 -13.00
CA GLU A 69 8.23 3.94 -12.41
C GLU A 69 8.56 5.26 -11.72
N GLN A 70 7.56 6.15 -11.60
CA GLN A 70 7.72 7.40 -10.83
C GLN A 70 7.73 7.09 -9.34
N ALA A 71 8.79 7.44 -8.62
CA ALA A 71 8.89 7.20 -7.18
C ALA A 71 7.73 7.80 -6.38
N VAL A 72 7.32 7.08 -5.32
CA VAL A 72 6.36 7.54 -4.32
C VAL A 72 7.03 7.57 -2.95
N LEU A 73 6.57 8.46 -2.07
CA LEU A 73 6.94 8.45 -0.66
C LEU A 73 5.81 7.80 0.14
N CYS A 74 6.14 6.83 0.98
CA CYS A 74 5.20 6.15 1.85
C CYS A 74 5.56 6.44 3.31
N ASN A 75 4.54 6.74 4.10
CA ASN A 75 4.61 6.53 5.55
C ASN A 75 4.01 5.15 5.88
N LYS A 76 3.65 4.91 7.14
CA LYS A 76 3.09 3.63 7.57
C LYS A 76 1.77 3.27 6.86
N ASP A 77 0.89 4.25 6.65
CA ASP A 77 -0.52 4.05 6.29
C ASP A 77 -0.97 4.68 4.96
N LYS A 78 -0.12 5.51 4.35
CA LYS A 78 -0.46 6.34 3.20
C LYS A 78 0.69 6.45 2.20
N THR A 79 0.30 6.64 0.95
CA THR A 79 1.19 6.89 -0.18
C THR A 79 1.04 8.32 -0.71
N TYR A 80 2.18 8.94 -1.05
CA TYR A 80 2.30 10.28 -1.60
C TYR A 80 3.11 10.25 -2.90
N ASP A 81 2.60 10.90 -3.95
CA ASP A 81 3.38 11.15 -5.16
C ASP A 81 4.47 12.17 -4.85
N LEU A 82 5.70 11.89 -5.31
CA LEU A 82 6.82 12.82 -5.30
C LEU A 82 6.83 13.62 -6.61
N ARG A 83 6.79 14.95 -6.53
CA ARG A 83 6.87 15.83 -7.70
C ARG A 83 7.93 16.89 -7.51
N THR A 84 8.71 17.13 -8.54
CA THR A 84 9.66 18.24 -8.55
C THR A 84 8.93 19.54 -8.93
N ALA A 85 9.13 20.58 -8.13
CA ALA A 85 8.66 21.94 -8.38
C ALA A 85 9.87 22.84 -8.60
N ASP A 86 10.03 23.35 -9.81
CA ASP A 86 11.10 24.28 -10.17
C ASP A 86 10.79 25.69 -9.67
N THR A 87 11.80 26.37 -9.15
CA THR A 87 11.70 27.76 -8.68
C THR A 87 12.48 28.67 -9.61
N SER A 88 11.90 29.84 -9.92
CA SER A 88 12.62 30.90 -10.66
C SER A 88 13.77 31.51 -9.85
N ASN A 89 13.72 31.37 -8.52
CA ASN A 89 14.73 31.83 -7.59
C ASN A 89 15.64 30.67 -7.16
N MET A 90 16.90 30.99 -6.87
CA MET A 90 17.85 30.05 -6.27
C MET A 90 17.64 30.01 -4.76
N LEU A 91 17.41 28.81 -4.22
CA LEU A 91 17.27 28.55 -2.79
C LEU A 91 18.66 28.24 -2.23
N LEU A 92 19.17 29.07 -1.32
CA LEU A 92 20.50 28.90 -0.74
C LEU A 92 20.40 28.20 0.62
N PHE A 93 21.22 27.18 0.83
CA PHE A 93 21.35 26.49 2.12
C PHE A 93 22.44 27.16 2.93
N ILE A 94 22.04 27.84 4.00
CA ILE A 94 22.95 28.65 4.83
C ILE A 94 22.75 28.24 6.30
N PRO A 95 23.45 27.18 6.76
CA PRO A 95 23.34 26.72 8.14
C PRO A 95 23.70 27.84 9.13
N GLY A 96 22.87 28.02 10.15
CA GLY A 96 23.09 29.06 11.18
C GLY A 96 22.88 30.50 10.71
N CYS A 97 22.32 30.71 9.51
CA CYS A 97 21.93 32.05 9.06
C CYS A 97 20.83 32.60 9.98
N LYS A 98 21.10 33.78 10.55
CA LYS A 98 20.15 34.46 11.43
C LYS A 98 19.20 35.34 10.64
N THR A 99 17.92 35.29 10.99
CA THR A 99 16.92 36.21 10.44
C THR A 99 17.03 37.60 11.09
N PRO A 100 16.49 38.65 10.46
CA PRO A 100 16.45 39.99 11.04
C PRO A 100 15.88 40.03 12.47
N ASP A 101 14.89 39.20 12.77
CA ASP A 101 14.26 39.19 14.09
C ASP A 101 15.12 38.48 15.15
N GLN A 102 15.81 37.40 14.78
CA GLN A 102 16.79 36.75 15.66
C GLN A 102 17.96 37.68 16.01
N LEU A 103 18.41 38.48 15.03
CA LEU A 103 19.49 39.45 15.22
C LEU A 103 19.10 40.63 16.12
N LYS A 104 17.81 40.97 16.23
CA LYS A 104 17.33 42.04 17.13
C LYS A 104 17.27 41.58 18.59
N MET A 105 17.11 40.28 18.84
CA MET A 105 16.97 39.71 20.18
C MET A 105 18.31 39.45 20.86
N GLU A 106 19.37 39.26 20.08
CA GLU A 106 20.73 39.11 20.60
C GLU A 106 21.42 40.48 20.65
N GLU A 107 21.89 40.90 21.84
CA GLU A 107 22.81 42.04 22.00
C GLU A 107 24.22 41.69 21.47
N THR A 108 24.30 41.21 20.23
CA THR A 108 25.57 40.82 19.61
C THR A 108 26.33 42.05 19.13
N HIS A 109 27.50 42.30 19.73
CA HIS A 109 28.45 43.35 19.33
C HIS A 109 29.19 43.09 18.01
N CYS A 110 28.83 42.04 17.26
CA CYS A 110 29.55 41.65 16.05
C CYS A 110 28.91 42.27 14.80
N ASN A 111 29.57 43.29 14.23
CA ASN A 111 29.05 44.06 13.09
C ASN A 111 29.08 43.32 11.75
N ILE A 112 29.81 42.20 11.64
CA ILE A 112 29.90 41.38 10.43
C ILE A 112 29.93 39.90 10.80
N ILE A 113 29.08 39.13 10.14
CA ILE A 113 29.05 37.67 10.25
C ILE A 113 29.38 37.10 8.87
N HIS A 114 30.47 36.35 8.77
CA HIS A 114 30.81 35.61 7.55
C HIS A 114 30.14 34.25 7.62
N THR A 115 29.28 33.96 6.65
CA THR A 115 28.56 32.69 6.58
C THR A 115 28.84 32.03 5.24
N GLU A 116 29.12 30.74 5.28
CA GLU A 116 29.36 29.95 4.08
C GLU A 116 28.04 29.40 3.55
N ILE A 117 27.82 29.57 2.26
CA ILE A 117 26.75 28.90 1.54
C ILE A 117 27.15 27.44 1.44
N PHE A 118 26.35 26.57 2.05
CA PHE A 118 26.60 25.13 2.09
C PHE A 118 26.19 24.45 0.78
N GLY A 119 25.11 24.93 0.17
CA GLY A 119 24.62 24.43 -1.11
C GLY A 119 23.52 25.33 -1.65
N PHE A 120 22.97 24.94 -2.79
CA PHE A 120 21.82 25.62 -3.37
C PHE A 120 20.96 24.63 -4.14
N SER A 121 19.70 24.98 -4.33
CA SER A 121 18.79 24.28 -5.23
C SER A 121 17.97 25.27 -6.04
N ASN A 122 17.57 24.87 -7.23
CA ASN A 122 16.60 25.57 -8.09
C ASN A 122 15.25 24.84 -8.15
N ASN A 123 15.07 23.81 -7.33
CA ASN A 123 13.83 23.08 -7.20
C ASN A 123 13.66 22.48 -5.80
N TYR A 124 12.46 22.02 -5.51
CA TYR A 124 12.13 21.24 -4.32
C TYR A 124 11.15 20.14 -4.68
N TRP A 125 11.05 19.13 -3.82
CA TRP A 125 10.09 18.05 -3.94
C TRP A 125 8.82 18.39 -3.18
N GLU A 126 7.69 18.30 -3.85
CA GLU A 126 6.36 18.40 -3.27
C GLU A 126 5.76 17.01 -3.09
N LEU A 127 5.08 16.81 -1.97
CA LEU A 127 4.27 15.62 -1.72
C LEU A 127 2.80 15.88 -2.04
N ARG A 128 2.19 14.96 -2.79
CA ARG A 128 0.73 14.96 -2.98
C ARG A 128 0.17 13.61 -2.63
N ARG A 129 -0.77 13.58 -1.69
CA ARG A 129 -1.46 12.34 -1.33
C ARG A 129 -2.12 11.73 -2.57
N CYS A 130 -1.81 10.46 -2.83
CA CYS A 130 -2.30 9.75 -4.00
C CYS A 130 -3.00 8.45 -3.61
N ARG A 131 -3.57 7.74 -4.59
CA ARG A 131 -4.10 6.40 -4.38
C ARG A 131 -2.99 5.38 -4.65
N PRO A 132 -2.82 4.37 -3.79
CA PRO A 132 -1.77 3.36 -3.97
C PRO A 132 -1.99 2.57 -5.27
N LYS A 133 -0.91 2.27 -6.00
CA LYS A 133 -0.99 1.60 -7.30
C LYS A 133 -1.01 0.08 -7.16
N LEU A 134 -2.10 -0.42 -6.57
CA LEU A 134 -2.27 -1.82 -6.16
C LEU A 134 -2.60 -2.81 -7.31
N LYS A 135 -2.77 -2.33 -8.55
CA LYS A 135 -3.02 -3.20 -9.71
C LYS A 135 -1.88 -4.17 -9.97
N LYS A 136 -0.64 -3.70 -9.75
CA LYS A 136 0.59 -4.49 -9.93
C LYS A 136 0.64 -5.65 -8.94
N LEU A 137 0.26 -5.44 -7.68
CA LEU A 137 0.19 -6.48 -6.64
C LEU A 137 -0.68 -7.66 -7.10
N LYS A 138 -1.90 -7.38 -7.58
CA LYS A 138 -2.79 -8.43 -8.09
C LYS A 138 -2.15 -9.18 -9.26
N LYS A 139 -1.48 -8.48 -10.18
CA LYS A 139 -0.82 -9.10 -11.33
C LYS A 139 0.30 -10.05 -10.89
N LEU A 140 1.20 -9.60 -10.01
CA LEU A 140 2.33 -10.41 -9.52
C LEU A 140 1.84 -11.69 -8.82
N LEU A 141 0.82 -11.58 -7.97
CA LEU A 141 0.29 -12.75 -7.26
C LEU A 141 -0.50 -13.71 -8.16
N MET A 142 -1.05 -13.23 -9.27
CA MET A 142 -1.75 -14.06 -10.26
C MET A 142 -0.81 -14.80 -11.22
N GLU A 143 0.46 -14.40 -11.32
CA GLU A 143 1.43 -15.09 -12.18
C GLU A 143 1.77 -16.50 -11.69
N ASN A 144 1.61 -16.75 -10.39
CA ASN A 144 1.91 -18.02 -9.76
C ASN A 144 0.90 -18.29 -8.62
N THR A 145 -0.31 -18.70 -8.99
CA THR A 145 -1.36 -19.10 -8.03
C THR A 145 -1.07 -20.45 -7.39
N TYR A 146 -1.56 -20.65 -6.17
CA TYR A 146 -1.37 -21.88 -5.42
C TYR A 146 -2.47 -22.90 -5.74
N GLU A 147 -2.07 -24.05 -6.28
CA GLU A 147 -2.99 -25.12 -6.73
C GLU A 147 -3.16 -26.26 -5.72
N GLY A 148 -2.53 -26.14 -4.54
CA GLY A 148 -2.52 -27.16 -3.51
C GLY A 148 -1.13 -27.75 -3.22
N PRO A 149 -1.00 -28.50 -2.11
CA PRO A 149 0.30 -28.99 -1.62
C PRO A 149 0.95 -30.03 -2.54
N ASP A 150 0.15 -30.80 -3.28
CA ASP A 150 0.66 -31.87 -4.15
C ASP A 150 1.09 -31.38 -5.54
N SER A 151 0.81 -30.11 -5.88
CA SER A 151 1.06 -29.57 -7.22
C SER A 151 2.55 -29.62 -7.59
N GLN A 152 2.80 -29.92 -8.88
CA GLN A 152 4.14 -29.91 -9.46
C GLN A 152 4.79 -28.52 -9.33
N LYS A 153 3.99 -27.45 -9.42
CA LYS A 153 4.45 -26.05 -9.32
C LYS A 153 5.04 -25.72 -7.96
N GLU A 154 4.59 -26.38 -6.90
CA GLU A 154 5.15 -26.18 -5.56
C GLU A 154 6.47 -26.95 -5.37
N LYS A 155 6.69 -28.01 -6.15
CA LYS A 155 7.94 -28.78 -6.18
C LYS A 155 9.01 -28.08 -7.02
N ASP A 156 8.61 -27.27 -8.00
CA ASP A 156 9.50 -26.53 -8.89
C ASP A 156 9.82 -25.13 -8.33
N SER A 157 11.03 -24.93 -7.80
CA SER A 157 11.49 -23.67 -7.21
C SER A 157 11.71 -22.52 -8.23
N ASN A 158 11.43 -22.74 -9.50
CA ASN A 158 11.67 -21.77 -10.57
C ASN A 158 10.58 -20.70 -10.70
N HIS A 159 9.47 -20.84 -9.98
CA HIS A 159 8.39 -19.86 -10.05
C HIS A 159 8.57 -18.76 -9.02
N SER A 160 8.37 -17.50 -9.43
CA SER A 160 8.46 -16.34 -8.55
C SER A 160 7.47 -16.47 -7.38
N LYS A 161 7.99 -16.34 -6.17
CA LYS A 161 7.25 -16.20 -4.91
C LYS A 161 7.66 -14.87 -4.29
N TYR A 162 6.75 -14.19 -3.59
CA TYR A 162 7.00 -12.85 -3.06
C TYR A 162 6.77 -12.83 -1.56
N THR A 163 7.78 -12.40 -0.81
CA THR A 163 7.67 -12.08 0.61
C THR A 163 7.02 -10.71 0.79
N THR A 164 6.68 -10.35 2.04
CA THR A 164 6.22 -8.99 2.36
C THR A 164 7.25 -7.94 1.94
N GLU A 165 8.55 -8.21 2.14
CA GLU A 165 9.64 -7.30 1.74
C GLU A 165 9.71 -7.13 0.23
N ASP A 166 9.64 -8.24 -0.54
CA ASP A 166 9.64 -8.18 -2.01
C ASP A 166 8.47 -7.36 -2.56
N LEU A 167 7.29 -7.49 -1.94
CA LEU A 167 6.11 -6.72 -2.31
C LEU A 167 6.28 -5.23 -1.97
N LEU A 168 6.89 -4.90 -0.83
CA LEU A 168 7.14 -3.51 -0.44
C LEU A 168 8.15 -2.81 -1.35
N ASP A 169 9.12 -3.57 -1.89
CA ASP A 169 10.12 -3.03 -2.81
C ASP A 169 9.55 -2.77 -4.21
N GLN A 170 8.63 -3.62 -4.69
CA GLN A 170 8.09 -3.53 -6.05
C GLN A 170 6.79 -2.72 -6.16
N ILE A 171 6.01 -2.59 -5.07
CA ILE A 171 4.68 -1.97 -5.10
C ILE A 171 4.71 -0.54 -4.55
N GLN A 172 4.16 0.38 -5.34
CA GLN A 172 4.01 1.79 -4.98
C GLN A 172 2.82 2.01 -4.02
N ALA A 173 2.97 1.53 -2.80
CA ALA A 173 1.96 1.60 -1.75
C ALA A 173 2.62 1.60 -0.36
N SER A 174 1.92 2.07 0.67
CA SER A 174 2.33 1.88 2.07
C SER A 174 2.14 0.42 2.49
N GLU A 175 2.76 0.03 3.61
CA GLU A 175 2.64 -1.33 4.12
C GLU A 175 1.19 -1.69 4.48
N GLU A 176 0.50 -0.80 5.20
CA GLU A 176 -0.90 -1.05 5.57
C GLU A 176 -1.81 -1.13 4.32
N GLU A 177 -1.56 -0.32 3.28
CA GLU A 177 -2.32 -0.39 2.02
C GLU A 177 -2.10 -1.73 1.28
N ILE A 178 -0.87 -2.27 1.28
CA ILE A 178 -0.58 -3.59 0.70
C ILE A 178 -1.29 -4.68 1.49
N MET A 179 -1.19 -4.66 2.82
CA MET A 179 -1.81 -5.66 3.69
C MET A 179 -3.33 -5.66 3.56
N VAL A 180 -3.97 -4.49 3.48
CA VAL A 180 -5.40 -4.37 3.22
C VAL A 180 -5.75 -4.94 1.85
N GLN A 181 -4.94 -4.66 0.82
CA GLN A 181 -5.21 -5.20 -0.51
C GLN A 181 -5.04 -6.71 -0.58
N LEU A 182 -4.04 -7.29 0.10
CA LEU A 182 -3.86 -8.73 0.21
C LEU A 182 -5.11 -9.40 0.79
N GLN A 183 -5.70 -8.81 1.84
CA GLN A 183 -6.96 -9.28 2.41
C GLN A 183 -8.12 -9.17 1.42
N VAL A 184 -8.22 -8.08 0.66
CA VAL A 184 -9.25 -7.90 -0.39
C VAL A 184 -9.11 -8.92 -1.51
N LEU A 185 -7.88 -9.34 -1.82
CA LEU A 185 -7.58 -10.37 -2.81
C LEU A 185 -7.71 -11.80 -2.26
N ASN A 186 -8.08 -11.97 -0.99
CA ASN A 186 -8.06 -13.26 -0.29
C ASN A 186 -6.69 -13.97 -0.42
N ALA A 187 -5.60 -13.19 -0.44
CA ALA A 187 -4.25 -13.75 -0.43
C ALA A 187 -3.92 -14.31 0.96
N CYS A 188 -3.16 -15.40 0.99
CA CYS A 188 -2.67 -16.04 2.20
C CYS A 188 -1.14 -16.12 2.18
N GLU A 189 -0.55 -16.27 3.37
CA GLU A 189 0.88 -16.47 3.53
C GLU A 189 1.14 -17.98 3.66
N ILE A 190 1.97 -18.51 2.76
CA ILE A 190 2.37 -19.92 2.71
C ILE A 190 3.89 -19.95 2.76
N GLU A 191 4.46 -20.55 3.80
CA GLU A 191 5.91 -20.64 4.01
C GLU A 191 6.65 -19.28 3.94
N GLY A 192 5.99 -18.20 4.38
CA GLY A 192 6.55 -16.83 4.35
C GLY A 192 6.32 -16.08 3.03
N TYR A 193 5.61 -16.67 2.06
CA TYR A 193 5.32 -16.07 0.77
C TYR A 193 3.83 -15.80 0.59
N TRP A 194 3.49 -14.66 -0.01
CA TRP A 194 2.10 -14.31 -0.33
C TRP A 194 1.64 -15.05 -1.59
N ARG A 195 0.48 -15.71 -1.49
CA ARG A 195 -0.12 -16.52 -2.56
C ARG A 195 -1.62 -16.26 -2.65
N ILE A 196 -2.13 -16.28 -3.88
CA ILE A 196 -3.57 -16.37 -4.14
C ILE A 196 -3.88 -17.83 -4.49
N LEU A 197 -4.91 -18.38 -3.87
CA LEU A 197 -5.37 -19.73 -4.19
C LEU A 197 -5.92 -19.74 -5.61
N GLU A 198 -5.56 -20.77 -6.38
CA GLU A 198 -6.21 -21.04 -7.64
C GLU A 198 -7.69 -21.36 -7.39
N PHE A 199 -8.55 -20.95 -8.32
CA PHE A 199 -9.99 -21.06 -8.17
C PHE A 199 -10.46 -22.50 -7.93
N ASP A 200 -9.94 -23.47 -8.69
CA ASP A 200 -10.33 -24.88 -8.55
C ASP A 200 -9.95 -25.45 -7.18
N TYR A 201 -8.77 -25.09 -6.68
CA TYR A 201 -8.33 -25.47 -5.34
C TYR A 201 -9.15 -24.78 -4.24
N GLU A 202 -9.48 -23.50 -4.41
CA GLU A 202 -10.37 -22.76 -3.49
C GLU A 202 -11.76 -23.42 -3.43
N MET A 203 -12.33 -23.83 -4.57
CA MET A 203 -13.61 -24.53 -4.62
C MET A 203 -13.54 -25.92 -3.98
N LYS A 204 -12.44 -26.65 -4.17
CA LYS A 204 -12.20 -27.94 -3.49
C LYS A 204 -12.24 -27.76 -1.97
N LEU A 205 -11.51 -26.77 -1.43
CA LEU A 205 -11.51 -26.45 0.00
C LEU A 205 -12.92 -26.09 0.49
N LEU A 206 -13.62 -25.22 -0.24
CA LEU A 206 -14.97 -24.80 0.11
C LEU A 206 -15.92 -26.01 0.17
N ASN A 207 -15.84 -26.91 -0.80
CA ASN A 207 -16.65 -28.12 -0.85
C ASN A 207 -16.37 -29.05 0.34
N HIS A 208 -15.11 -29.24 0.73
CA HIS A 208 -14.77 -30.02 1.92
C HIS A 208 -15.41 -29.41 3.19
N VAL A 209 -15.32 -28.08 3.35
CA VAL A 209 -15.92 -27.39 4.50
C VAL A 209 -17.44 -27.54 4.49
N THR A 210 -18.11 -27.30 3.37
CA THR A 210 -19.57 -27.39 3.31
C THR A 210 -20.08 -28.82 3.52
N GLN A 211 -19.37 -29.82 2.99
CA GLN A 211 -19.72 -31.23 3.21
C GLN A 211 -19.59 -31.64 4.67
N LEU A 212 -18.57 -31.14 5.38
CA LEU A 212 -18.41 -31.40 6.81
C LEU A 212 -19.53 -30.74 7.63
N VAL A 213 -19.91 -29.51 7.28
CA VAL A 213 -21.04 -28.82 7.91
C VAL A 213 -22.33 -29.62 7.74
N ASP A 214 -22.58 -30.15 6.54
CA ASP A 214 -23.75 -30.97 6.25
C ASP A 214 -23.70 -32.32 6.98
N SER A 215 -22.54 -33.00 7.01
CA SER A 215 -22.40 -34.31 7.66
C SER A 215 -22.61 -34.25 9.16
N GLU A 216 -22.08 -33.21 9.81
CA GLU A 216 -22.24 -32.97 11.24
C GLU A 216 -23.54 -32.24 11.59
N SER A 217 -24.37 -31.90 10.58
CA SER A 217 -25.62 -31.18 10.74
C SER A 217 -25.46 -29.85 11.50
N TRP A 218 -24.36 -29.14 11.27
CA TRP A 218 -24.08 -27.86 11.91
C TRP A 218 -24.92 -26.73 11.30
N SER A 219 -25.14 -25.68 12.10
CA SER A 219 -25.61 -24.42 11.55
C SER A 219 -24.47 -23.71 10.81
N PHE A 220 -24.74 -23.18 9.62
CA PHE A 220 -23.79 -22.33 8.89
C PHE A 220 -23.36 -21.09 9.68
N ASP A 221 -24.15 -20.66 10.67
CA ASP A 221 -23.78 -19.54 11.55
C ASP A 221 -22.79 -19.95 12.65
N LYS A 222 -22.63 -21.26 12.93
CA LYS A 222 -21.82 -21.81 14.01
C LYS A 222 -20.97 -22.99 13.56
N VAL A 223 -19.90 -22.71 12.83
CA VAL A 223 -18.92 -23.72 12.37
C VAL A 223 -17.67 -23.69 13.26
N PRO A 224 -17.37 -24.76 14.02
CA PRO A 224 -16.22 -24.82 14.94
C PRO A 224 -14.89 -24.99 14.21
N LEU A 225 -13.96 -24.05 14.42
CA LEU A 225 -12.64 -24.10 13.77
C LEU A 225 -11.85 -25.36 14.14
N ASN A 226 -11.81 -25.72 15.43
CA ASN A 226 -10.99 -26.84 15.91
C ASN A 226 -11.41 -28.16 15.30
N THR A 227 -12.72 -28.42 15.21
CA THR A 227 -13.23 -29.65 14.58
C THR A 227 -12.98 -29.65 13.08
N CYS A 228 -13.11 -28.51 12.39
CA CYS A 228 -12.74 -28.42 10.97
C CYS A 228 -11.27 -28.78 10.75
N LEU A 229 -10.34 -28.29 11.59
CA LEU A 229 -8.92 -28.61 11.47
C LEU A 229 -8.64 -30.09 11.76
N GLN A 230 -9.32 -30.68 12.74
CA GLN A 230 -9.16 -32.09 13.09
C GLN A 230 -9.66 -33.04 11.99
N GLU A 231 -10.85 -32.79 11.45
CA GLU A 231 -11.48 -33.68 10.46
C GLU A 231 -10.94 -33.45 9.04
N LEU A 232 -10.63 -32.21 8.66
CA LEU A 232 -10.11 -31.87 7.33
C LEU A 232 -8.58 -31.86 7.25
N GLY A 233 -7.87 -31.77 8.38
CA GLY A 233 -6.40 -31.76 8.43
C GLY A 233 -5.71 -32.94 7.73
N PRO A 234 -6.27 -34.16 7.71
CA PRO A 234 -5.72 -35.26 6.91
C PRO A 234 -5.83 -35.05 5.39
N LEU A 235 -6.72 -34.19 4.92
CA LEU A 235 -6.99 -33.94 3.51
C LEU A 235 -6.25 -32.71 2.98
N GLU A 236 -6.17 -31.65 3.79
CA GLU A 236 -5.66 -30.34 3.39
C GLU A 236 -4.91 -29.67 4.55
N PRO A 237 -3.91 -28.81 4.28
CA PRO A 237 -3.18 -28.10 5.34
C PRO A 237 -4.08 -27.24 6.22
N GLU A 238 -3.81 -27.21 7.52
CA GLU A 238 -4.60 -26.46 8.51
C GLU A 238 -4.72 -24.97 8.16
N GLU A 239 -3.65 -24.38 7.64
CA GLU A 239 -3.61 -22.98 7.21
C GLU A 239 -4.59 -22.71 6.07
N MET A 240 -4.75 -23.66 5.14
CA MET A 240 -5.63 -23.52 3.98
C MET A 240 -7.11 -23.64 4.40
N ILE A 241 -7.40 -24.54 5.33
CA ILE A 241 -8.74 -24.70 5.92
C ILE A 241 -9.13 -23.43 6.68
N ALA A 242 -8.24 -22.95 7.55
CA ALA A 242 -8.46 -21.72 8.32
C ALA A 242 -8.62 -20.49 7.41
N HIS A 243 -7.83 -20.40 6.34
CA HIS A 243 -7.94 -19.34 5.33
C HIS A 243 -9.28 -19.41 4.58
N CYS A 244 -9.71 -20.59 4.15
CA CYS A 244 -11.02 -20.79 3.51
C CYS A 244 -12.16 -20.30 4.40
N LEU A 245 -12.19 -20.72 5.68
CA LEU A 245 -13.18 -20.28 6.66
C LEU A 245 -13.18 -18.75 6.85
N LYS A 246 -11.99 -18.13 6.86
CA LYS A 246 -11.85 -16.66 6.93
C LYS A 246 -12.34 -15.95 5.67
N CYS A 247 -12.13 -16.52 4.50
CA CYS A 247 -12.59 -15.97 3.23
C CYS A 247 -14.10 -16.02 3.10
N TYR A 248 -14.73 -17.12 3.51
CA TYR A 248 -16.17 -17.36 3.35
C TYR A 248 -17.00 -17.02 4.58
N GLY A 249 -16.40 -16.85 5.76
CA GLY A 249 -17.11 -16.60 7.01
C GLY A 249 -16.63 -15.39 7.80
N LYS A 250 -17.28 -15.16 8.94
CA LYS A 250 -16.88 -14.18 9.96
C LYS A 250 -16.50 -14.92 11.23
N LYS A 251 -15.25 -14.73 11.67
CA LYS A 251 -14.74 -15.29 12.92
C LYS A 251 -15.42 -14.62 14.12
N TYR A 252 -15.85 -15.42 15.08
CA TYR A 252 -16.27 -14.96 16.41
C TYR A 252 -15.83 -15.97 17.48
N VAL A 253 -15.89 -15.55 18.75
CA VAL A 253 -15.50 -16.39 19.88
C VAL A 253 -16.70 -16.53 20.80
N GLU A 254 -17.03 -17.77 21.14
CA GLU A 254 -18.13 -18.11 22.04
C GLU A 254 -17.60 -19.13 23.05
N GLU A 255 -17.78 -18.87 24.34
CA GLU A 255 -17.34 -19.75 25.44
C GLU A 255 -15.83 -20.11 25.42
N GLY A 256 -14.99 -19.27 24.81
CA GLY A 256 -13.54 -19.50 24.69
C GLY A 256 -13.13 -20.31 23.47
N GLU A 257 -14.09 -20.77 22.65
CA GLU A 257 -13.87 -21.47 21.41
C GLU A 257 -14.10 -20.57 20.19
N VAL A 258 -13.39 -20.87 19.09
CA VAL A 258 -13.45 -20.09 17.86
C VAL A 258 -14.45 -20.72 16.89
N TYR A 259 -15.40 -19.90 16.46
CA TYR A 259 -16.43 -20.27 15.50
C TYR A 259 -16.41 -19.34 14.27
N PHE A 260 -16.95 -19.83 13.17
CA PHE A 260 -17.17 -19.07 11.95
C PHE A 260 -18.64 -19.08 11.56
N ALA A 261 -19.17 -17.89 11.31
CA ALA A 261 -20.47 -17.70 10.66
C ALA A 261 -20.24 -17.58 9.15
N LEU A 262 -20.55 -18.63 8.40
CA LEU A 262 -20.37 -18.70 6.95
C LEU A 262 -21.36 -17.78 6.24
N SER A 263 -20.86 -17.05 5.24
CA SER A 263 -21.67 -16.13 4.46
C SER A 263 -22.31 -16.88 3.29
N ALA A 264 -23.60 -17.19 3.43
CA ALA A 264 -24.40 -17.77 2.35
C ALA A 264 -24.22 -17.00 1.03
N ASP A 265 -24.22 -15.67 1.12
CA ASP A 265 -23.97 -14.76 0.02
C ASP A 265 -22.64 -15.01 -0.71
N LYS A 266 -21.53 -15.23 0.01
CA LYS A 266 -20.22 -15.52 -0.60
C LYS A 266 -20.18 -16.93 -1.19
N ILE A 267 -20.75 -17.90 -0.48
CA ILE A 267 -20.78 -19.31 -0.91
C ILE A 267 -21.62 -19.45 -2.18
N CYS A 268 -22.85 -18.93 -2.20
CA CYS A 268 -23.70 -18.93 -3.39
C CYS A 268 -23.00 -18.26 -4.58
N ARG A 269 -22.29 -17.13 -4.37
CA ARG A 269 -21.51 -16.49 -5.44
C ARG A 269 -20.38 -17.38 -5.99
N ALA A 270 -19.62 -18.02 -5.11
CA ALA A 270 -18.54 -18.93 -5.50
C ALA A 270 -19.08 -20.13 -6.30
N THR A 271 -20.15 -20.76 -5.82
CA THR A 271 -20.83 -21.86 -6.54
C THR A 271 -21.33 -21.41 -7.92
N ALA A 272 -21.90 -20.21 -8.03
CA ALA A 272 -22.30 -19.66 -9.32
C ALA A 272 -21.11 -19.48 -10.27
N GLN A 273 -20.00 -18.92 -9.77
CA GLN A 273 -18.79 -18.72 -10.57
C GLN A 273 -18.24 -20.06 -11.10
N MET A 274 -18.24 -21.10 -10.27
CA MET A 274 -17.84 -22.46 -10.65
C MET A 274 -18.74 -23.03 -11.76
N LEU A 275 -20.06 -22.85 -11.64
CA LEU A 275 -21.01 -23.31 -12.67
C LEU A 275 -20.85 -22.55 -13.99
N LEU A 276 -20.60 -21.25 -13.92
CA LEU A 276 -20.45 -20.38 -15.10
C LEU A 276 -19.12 -20.56 -15.82
N GLN A 277 -18.02 -20.91 -15.11
CA GLN A 277 -16.73 -21.19 -15.76
C GLN A 277 -16.83 -22.32 -16.79
N ASN A 278 -17.70 -23.30 -16.52
CA ASN A 278 -17.90 -24.46 -17.39
C ASN A 278 -18.86 -24.19 -18.57
N ALA A 279 -19.45 -23.00 -18.67
CA ALA A 279 -20.50 -22.69 -19.65
C ALA A 279 -20.28 -21.37 -20.38
N VAL A 280 -20.17 -21.43 -21.71
CA VAL A 280 -20.03 -20.24 -22.58
C VAL A 280 -21.32 -19.41 -22.62
N LYS A 281 -22.48 -20.08 -22.59
CA LYS A 281 -23.81 -19.48 -22.47
C LYS A 281 -24.72 -20.43 -21.70
N PHE A 282 -25.32 -19.96 -20.62
CA PHE A 282 -26.29 -20.72 -19.85
C PHE A 282 -27.67 -20.07 -19.98
N ASN A 283 -28.72 -20.88 -20.19
CA ASN A 283 -30.10 -20.41 -20.04
C ASN A 283 -30.33 -19.97 -18.60
N LEU A 284 -30.92 -18.78 -18.39
CA LEU A 284 -31.08 -18.22 -17.06
C LEU A 284 -31.94 -19.09 -16.12
N ALA A 285 -33.03 -19.68 -16.62
CA ALA A 285 -33.93 -20.49 -15.79
C ALA A 285 -33.28 -21.80 -15.37
N GLU A 286 -32.66 -22.50 -16.32
CA GLU A 286 -31.90 -23.73 -16.06
C GLU A 286 -30.71 -23.45 -15.14
N PHE A 287 -30.01 -22.33 -15.34
CA PHE A 287 -28.92 -21.92 -14.46
C PHE A 287 -29.40 -21.70 -13.02
N GLN A 288 -30.52 -21.01 -12.81
CA GLN A 288 -31.04 -20.78 -11.46
C GLN A 288 -31.42 -22.09 -10.76
N GLU A 289 -32.01 -23.05 -11.49
CA GLU A 289 -32.34 -24.37 -10.93
C GLU A 289 -31.07 -25.14 -10.55
N VAL A 290 -30.11 -25.24 -11.47
CA VAL A 290 -28.83 -25.92 -11.21
C VAL A 290 -28.06 -25.24 -10.09
N TRP A 291 -28.04 -23.91 -10.07
CA TRP A 291 -27.36 -23.13 -9.04
C TRP A 291 -27.96 -23.36 -7.66
N GLN A 292 -29.29 -23.36 -7.55
CA GLN A 292 -29.97 -23.64 -6.29
C GLN A 292 -29.77 -25.09 -5.81
N GLN A 293 -29.62 -26.05 -6.73
CA GLN A 293 -29.32 -27.45 -6.39
C GLN A 293 -27.86 -27.68 -6.01
N SER A 294 -26.95 -26.79 -6.40
CA SER A 294 -25.50 -26.94 -6.17
C SER A 294 -25.01 -26.26 -4.89
N VAL A 295 -25.85 -25.43 -4.25
CA VAL A 295 -25.51 -24.80 -2.96
C VAL A 295 -25.94 -25.68 -1.79
N PRO A 296 -25.27 -25.58 -0.62
CA PRO A 296 -25.64 -26.38 0.56
C PRO A 296 -27.08 -26.16 1.01
N GLU A 297 -27.67 -27.18 1.66
CA GLU A 297 -29.05 -27.13 2.12
C GLU A 297 -29.27 -25.95 3.10
N GLY A 298 -30.33 -25.19 2.89
CA GLY A 298 -30.65 -24.01 3.71
C GLY A 298 -30.13 -22.67 3.16
N MET A 299 -29.30 -22.66 2.11
CA MET A 299 -28.91 -21.42 1.42
C MET A 299 -29.86 -21.10 0.26
N ILE A 300 -30.22 -19.81 0.12
CA ILE A 300 -31.11 -19.33 -0.95
C ILE A 300 -30.30 -18.53 -1.95
N THR A 301 -30.36 -18.95 -3.22
CA THR A 301 -29.73 -18.25 -4.32
C THR A 301 -30.58 -17.06 -4.79
N SER A 302 -29.93 -15.95 -5.09
CA SER A 302 -30.59 -14.76 -5.64
C SER A 302 -29.71 -14.10 -6.68
N LEU A 303 -30.30 -13.68 -7.79
CA LEU A 303 -29.55 -12.98 -8.84
C LEU A 303 -28.91 -11.67 -8.35
N ASP A 304 -29.37 -11.13 -7.23
CA ASP A 304 -28.77 -9.98 -6.58
C ASP A 304 -27.34 -10.26 -6.09
N GLN A 305 -27.06 -11.51 -5.73
CA GLN A 305 -25.73 -11.98 -5.36
C GLN A 305 -24.78 -11.93 -6.57
N LEU A 306 -25.28 -11.94 -7.81
CA LEU A 306 -24.48 -11.96 -9.04
C LEU A 306 -24.28 -10.57 -9.68
N LYS A 307 -24.88 -9.51 -9.14
CA LYS A 307 -24.95 -8.15 -9.73
C LYS A 307 -23.60 -7.49 -10.08
N ARG A 308 -22.47 -8.02 -9.64
CA ARG A 308 -21.12 -7.49 -9.93
C ARG A 308 -20.23 -8.42 -10.76
N PHE A 309 -20.70 -9.62 -11.07
CA PHE A 309 -19.88 -10.68 -11.64
C PHE A 309 -20.35 -11.15 -13.02
N VAL A 310 -21.58 -10.81 -13.42
CA VAL A 310 -22.21 -11.46 -14.56
C VAL A 310 -22.97 -10.47 -15.43
N TRP A 311 -22.76 -10.57 -16.74
CA TRP A 311 -23.46 -9.74 -17.72
C TRP A 311 -24.78 -10.38 -18.10
N ARG A 312 -25.87 -9.61 -18.01
CA ARG A 312 -27.16 -10.02 -18.57
C ARG A 312 -27.27 -9.50 -19.99
N GLU A 313 -27.54 -10.38 -20.96
CA GLU A 313 -27.94 -9.94 -22.29
C GLU A 313 -29.25 -9.12 -22.21
N ALA A 314 -29.43 -8.16 -23.12
CA ALA A 314 -30.57 -7.23 -23.14
C ALA A 314 -31.94 -7.93 -23.08
N ASN A 315 -32.03 -9.19 -23.56
CA ASN A 315 -33.26 -9.99 -23.55
C ASN A 315 -33.47 -10.84 -22.28
N HIS A 316 -32.57 -10.76 -21.28
CA HIS A 316 -32.68 -11.43 -19.97
C HIS A 316 -32.79 -12.98 -20.01
N ARG A 317 -32.47 -13.62 -21.14
CA ARG A 317 -32.62 -15.08 -21.32
C ARG A 317 -31.35 -15.89 -21.08
N CYS A 318 -30.19 -15.24 -21.16
CA CYS A 318 -28.89 -15.90 -21.08
C CYS A 318 -27.98 -15.16 -20.08
N ILE A 319 -27.11 -15.94 -19.45
CA ILE A 319 -26.13 -15.45 -18.49
C ILE A 319 -24.72 -15.93 -18.89
N THR A 320 -23.73 -15.02 -18.82
CA THR A 320 -22.33 -15.27 -19.21
C THR A 320 -21.36 -14.58 -18.26
N HIS A 321 -20.22 -15.23 -17.98
CA HIS A 321 -19.10 -14.67 -17.23
C HIS A 321 -18.48 -13.44 -17.93
#